data_AF-A0A8B9MKE6-F1
#
_entry.id   AF-A0A8B9MKE6-F1
#
_cell.length_a   1.000
_cell.length_b   1.000
_cell.length_c   1.000
_cell.angle_alpha   90.00
_cell.angle_beta   90.00
_cell.angle_gamma   90.00
#
_symmetry.space_group_name_H-M   'P 1'
#
loop_
_entity.id
_entity.type
_entity.pdbx_description
1 polymer ?
#
loop_
_entity_poly.entity_id
_entity_poly.type
_entity_poly.pdbx_seq_one_letter_code
_entity_poly.pdbx_strand_id
1 'polypeptide(L)'
;MHGAGCHRGLSLSRPPPPSVSSPPSPPTPLCPLWWQRTIEHQKLFQEDNGLPVHLKGGAMDSALYHFTTLICTCYSLWSLAQASRPKKN
;
A
#
# COMPACT_ATOMS: atom_id res chain seq x y z
N MET A 1 -9.02 30.74 48.22
CA MET A 1 -10.33 30.54 47.58
C MET A 1 -10.36 31.45 46.35
N HIS A 2 -9.95 30.94 45.19
CA HIS A 2 -10.83 30.45 44.09
C HIS A 2 -11.90 31.49 43.71
N GLY A 3 -12.00 32.01 42.49
CA GLY A 3 -11.30 31.79 41.23
C GLY A 3 -11.97 32.64 40.14
N ALA A 4 -11.19 33.20 39.21
CA ALA A 4 -11.72 33.90 38.04
C ALA A 4 -11.97 32.88 36.93
N GLY A 5 -13.25 32.59 36.66
CA GLY A 5 -13.70 31.69 35.60
C GLY A 5 -13.52 32.30 34.22
N CYS A 6 -12.49 31.84 33.50
CA CYS A 6 -12.28 32.19 32.10
C CYS A 6 -13.13 31.26 31.22
N HIS A 7 -14.36 31.69 30.92
CA HIS A 7 -15.18 31.07 29.87
C HIS A 7 -14.60 31.46 28.51
N ARG A 8 -13.97 30.50 27.83
CA ARG A 8 -13.75 30.58 26.38
C ARG A 8 -13.89 29.19 25.78
N GLY A 9 -14.88 29.06 24.89
CA GLY A 9 -15.28 27.81 24.26
C GLY A 9 -14.13 27.12 23.55
N LEU A 10 -13.91 25.86 23.92
CA LEU A 10 -13.18 24.90 23.10
C LEU A 10 -14.24 24.12 22.33
N SER A 11 -14.65 24.69 21.20
CA SER A 11 -15.25 23.92 20.11
C SER A 11 -14.34 22.73 19.87
N LEU A 12 -14.89 21.52 19.92
CA LEU A 12 -14.19 20.26 19.70
C LEU A 12 -13.83 20.12 18.21
N SER A 13 -13.07 21.08 17.66
CA SER A 13 -12.36 20.91 16.40
C SER A 13 -11.26 19.90 16.69
N ARG A 14 -11.57 18.63 16.43
CA ARG A 14 -10.61 17.53 16.32
C ARG A 14 -9.37 18.09 15.62
N PRO A 15 -8.15 17.91 16.16
CA PRO A 15 -6.96 18.31 15.42
C PRO A 15 -7.04 17.64 14.05
N PRO A 16 -6.71 18.35 12.95
CA PRO A 16 -6.56 17.70 11.66
C PRO A 16 -5.62 16.50 11.87
N PRO A 17 -5.93 15.32 11.31
CA PRO A 17 -5.01 14.20 11.38
C PRO A 17 -3.63 14.74 10.95
N PRO A 18 -2.55 14.42 11.68
CA PRO A 18 -1.23 14.88 11.28
C PRO A 18 -1.06 14.46 9.83
N SER A 19 -0.86 15.42 8.95
CA SER A 19 -0.49 15.16 7.56
C SER A 19 0.71 14.22 7.60
N VAL A 20 0.46 12.96 7.23
CA VAL A 20 1.38 11.80 7.25
C VAL A 20 2.54 11.99 6.25
N SER A 21 2.84 13.21 5.84
CA SER A 21 3.95 13.55 4.94
C SER A 21 5.31 13.64 5.65
N SER A 22 5.32 13.63 6.98
CA SER A 22 6.55 13.73 7.78
C SER A 22 6.70 12.47 8.62
N PRO A 23 7.65 11.56 8.32
CA PRO A 23 7.94 10.45 9.22
C PRO A 23 8.31 11.02 10.60
N PRO A 24 7.89 10.39 11.71
CA PRO A 24 8.34 10.81 13.03
C PRO A 24 9.86 10.76 13.04
N SER A 25 10.50 11.91 13.26
CA SER A 25 11.94 12.01 13.44
C SER A 25 12.34 11.03 14.55
N PRO A 26 13.15 9.99 14.26
CA PRO A 26 13.47 8.99 15.26
C PRO A 26 14.34 9.62 16.36
N PRO A 27 14.10 9.29 17.64
CA PRO A 27 15.13 9.51 18.64
C PRO A 27 16.36 8.66 18.25
N THR A 28 17.55 9.24 18.37
CA THR A 28 18.88 8.64 18.17
C THR A 28 19.10 7.31 18.93
N PRO A 29 20.24 6.60 18.82
CA PRO A 29 21.16 6.33 17.71
C PRO A 29 21.19 4.82 17.35
N LEU A 30 20.10 4.08 17.57
CA LEU A 30 20.02 2.61 17.47
C LEU A 30 18.98 2.17 16.42
N CYS A 31 19.01 2.72 15.21
CA CYS A 31 18.20 2.16 14.12
C CYS A 31 18.93 0.93 13.56
N PRO A 32 18.51 -0.32 13.87
CA PRO A 32 19.06 -1.49 13.19
C PRO A 32 18.73 -1.44 11.69
N LEU A 33 19.57 -2.05 10.86
CA LEU A 33 19.48 -1.99 9.38
C LEU A 33 18.07 -2.34 8.83
N TRP A 34 17.34 -3.23 9.50
CA TRP A 34 15.99 -3.63 9.09
C TRP A 34 14.94 -2.52 9.30
N TRP A 35 15.14 -1.61 10.27
CA TRP A 35 14.26 -0.47 10.53
C TRP A 35 14.38 0.58 9.42
N GLN A 36 15.59 0.80 8.89
CA GLN A 36 15.81 1.71 7.76
C GLN A 36 15.03 1.25 6.52
N ARG A 37 15.14 -0.04 6.18
CA ARG A 37 14.37 -0.64 5.08
C ARG A 37 12.86 -0.51 5.31
N THR A 38 12.39 -0.69 6.55
CA THR A 38 10.97 -0.59 6.88
C THR A 38 10.44 0.84 6.71
N ILE A 39 11.19 1.87 7.11
CA ILE A 39 10.81 3.28 6.92
C ILE A 39 10.75 3.65 5.44
N GLU A 40 11.71 3.19 4.64
CA GLU A 40 11.74 3.46 3.19
C GLU A 40 10.49 2.90 2.50
N HIS A 41 10.12 1.65 2.83
CA HIS A 41 8.89 1.06 2.32
C HIS A 41 7.65 1.76 2.88
N GLN A 42 7.60 2.09 4.17
CA GLN A 42 6.47 2.83 4.76
C GLN A 42 6.26 4.18 4.06
N LYS A 43 7.34 4.91 3.76
CA LYS A 43 7.27 6.17 3.01
C LYS A 43 6.73 5.95 1.59
N LEU A 44 7.21 4.91 0.90
CA LEU A 44 6.73 4.56 -0.44
C LEU A 44 5.22 4.25 -0.44
N PHE A 45 4.72 3.48 0.54
CA PHE A 45 3.30 3.11 0.61
C PHE A 45 2.39 4.21 1.18
N GLN A 46 2.92 5.13 1.98
CA GLN A 46 2.18 6.25 2.58
C GLN A 46 2.21 7.52 1.72
N GLU A 47 2.99 7.57 0.64
CA GLU A 47 2.93 8.68 -0.31
C GLU A 47 1.50 8.78 -0.86
N ASP A 48 0.87 9.96 -0.79
CA ASP A 48 -0.54 10.14 -1.14
C ASP A 48 -0.74 10.27 -2.67
N ASN A 49 -0.37 9.22 -3.42
CA ASN A 49 -0.39 9.22 -4.89
C ASN A 49 -1.75 8.81 -5.48
N GLY A 50 -2.77 8.56 -4.67
CA GLY A 50 -4.09 8.06 -5.14
C GLY A 50 -4.07 6.71 -5.88
N LEU A 51 -2.92 6.05 -5.99
CA LEU A 51 -2.77 4.74 -6.64
C LEU A 51 -3.23 3.61 -5.72
N PRO A 52 -3.95 2.60 -6.24
CA PRO A 52 -4.35 1.45 -5.45
C PRO A 52 -3.13 0.62 -5.03
N VAL A 53 -3.21 -0.01 -3.87
CA VAL A 53 -2.08 -0.71 -3.21
C VAL A 53 -1.38 -1.75 -4.10
N HIS A 54 -2.08 -2.37 -5.04
CA HIS A 54 -1.55 -3.39 -5.96
C HIS A 54 -0.81 -2.81 -7.19
N LEU A 55 -0.80 -1.49 -7.36
CA LEU A 55 0.02 -0.77 -8.36
C LEU A 55 1.10 0.09 -7.71
N LYS A 56 1.16 0.11 -6.37
CA LYS A 56 2.05 0.97 -5.58
C LYS A 56 3.51 0.51 -5.61
N GLY A 57 3.77 -0.76 -5.94
CA GLY A 57 5.13 -1.26 -6.22
C GLY A 57 5.62 -0.95 -7.64
N GLY A 58 4.81 -0.26 -8.46
CA GLY A 58 5.22 0.35 -9.72
C GLY A 58 4.94 -0.49 -10.97
N ALA A 59 5.66 -0.21 -12.06
CA ALA A 59 5.44 -0.82 -13.38
C ALA A 59 5.62 -2.36 -13.38
N MET A 60 6.42 -2.88 -12.45
CA MET A 60 6.65 -4.32 -12.31
C MET A 60 5.37 -5.07 -11.91
N ASP A 61 4.54 -4.49 -11.03
CA ASP A 61 3.29 -5.13 -10.59
C ASP A 61 2.28 -5.22 -11.75
N SER A 62 2.19 -4.17 -12.57
CA SER A 62 1.32 -4.16 -13.76
C SER A 62 1.78 -5.18 -14.80
N ALA A 63 3.10 -5.25 -15.06
CA ALA A 63 3.66 -6.25 -15.97
C ALA A 63 3.39 -7.67 -15.47
N LEU A 64 3.57 -7.93 -14.17
CA LEU A 64 3.31 -9.21 -13.55
C LEU A 64 1.83 -9.61 -13.63
N TYR A 65 0.92 -8.67 -13.40
CA TYR A 65 -0.52 -8.90 -13.51
C TYR A 65 -0.94 -9.30 -14.94
N HIS A 66 -0.44 -8.59 -15.95
CA HIS A 66 -0.74 -8.93 -17.35
C HIS A 66 -0.11 -10.27 -17.75
N PHE A 67 1.13 -10.53 -17.32
CA PHE A 67 1.84 -11.75 -17.64
C PHE A 67 1.14 -13.00 -17.08
N THR A 68 0.76 -12.95 -15.80
CA THR A 68 0.05 -14.06 -15.12
C THR A 68 -1.32 -14.31 -15.74
N THR A 69 -2.06 -13.25 -16.06
CA THR A 69 -3.38 -13.34 -16.71
C THR A 69 -3.28 -13.98 -18.10
N LEU A 70 -2.30 -13.56 -18.91
CA LEU A 70 -2.06 -14.12 -20.24
C LEU A 70 -1.69 -15.60 -20.17
N ILE A 71 -0.75 -15.97 -19.30
CA ILE A 71 -0.33 -17.38 -19.14
C ILE A 71 -1.50 -18.25 -18.72
N CYS A 72 -2.25 -17.83 -17.70
CA CYS A 72 -3.38 -18.61 -17.18
C CYS A 72 -4.44 -18.85 -18.26
N THR A 73 -4.78 -17.79 -19.01
CA THR A 73 -5.78 -17.85 -20.07
C THR A 73 -5.30 -18.72 -21.24
N CYS A 74 -4.09 -18.50 -21.74
CA CYS A 74 -3.50 -19.28 -22.83
C CYS A 74 -3.39 -20.77 -22.47
N TYR A 75 -2.94 -21.09 -21.25
CA TYR A 75 -2.82 -22.47 -20.79
C TYR A 75 -4.19 -23.16 -20.72
N SER A 76 -5.19 -22.48 -20.17
CA SER A 76 -6.56 -23.01 -20.07
C SER A 76 -7.16 -23.28 -21.44
N LEU A 77 -6.99 -22.36 -22.39
CA LEU A 77 -7.45 -22.51 -23.77
C LEU A 77 -6.71 -23.65 -24.50
N TRP A 78 -5.40 -23.75 -24.33
CA TRP A 78 -4.61 -24.83 -24.92
C TRP A 78 -5.04 -26.20 -24.38
N SER A 79 -5.22 -26.31 -23.06
CA SER A 79 -5.71 -27.54 -22.42
C SER A 79 -7.10 -27.93 -22.93
N LEU A 80 -8.02 -26.98 -23.02
CA LEU A 80 -9.36 -27.22 -23.56
C LEU A 80 -9.31 -27.65 -25.04
N ALA A 81 -8.47 -27.01 -25.86
CA ALA A 81 -8.31 -27.35 -27.27
C ALA A 81 -7.74 -28.76 -27.48
N GLN A 82 -6.87 -29.22 -26.57
CA GLN A 82 -6.36 -30.58 -26.58
C GLN A 82 -7.40 -31.59 -26.09
N ALA A 83 -8.24 -31.20 -25.13
CA ALA A 83 -9.33 -32.03 -24.62
C ALA A 83 -10.51 -32.16 -25.60
N SER A 84 -10.78 -31.13 -26.40
CA SER A 84 -11.89 -31.12 -27.37
C SER A 84 -11.61 -31.93 -28.63
N ARG A 85 -10.36 -32.32 -28.88
CA ARG A 85 -10.00 -33.18 -30.02
C ARG A 85 -10.33 -34.64 -29.68
N PRO A 86 -11.05 -35.36 -30.56
CA PRO A 86 -11.32 -36.77 -30.34
C PRO A 86 -9.99 -37.54 -30.34
N LYS A 87 -9.71 -38.24 -29.23
CA LYS A 87 -8.59 -39.20 -29.17
C LYS A 87 -9.04 -40.47 -29.89
N LYS A 88 -8.25 -40.89 -30.86
CA LYS A 88 -8.45 -42.15 -31.56
C LYS A 88 -8.02 -43.28 -30.62
N ASN A 89 -8.97 -44.16 -30.31
CA ASN A 89 -8.75 -45.41 -29.57
C ASN A 89 -8.22 -46.48 -30.52
#